data_AF-A0A0D5A0E1-F1
#
_entry.id   AF-A0A0D5A0E1-F1
#
_cell.length_a   1.000
_cell.length_b   1.000
_cell.length_c   1.000
_cell.angle_alpha   90.00
_cell.angle_beta   90.00
_cell.angle_gamma   90.00
#
_symmetry.space_group_name_H-M   'P 1'
#
loop_
_entity.id
_entity.type
_entity.pdbx_description
1 polymer ?
#
loop_
_entity_poly.entity_id
_entity_poly.type
_entity_poly.pdbx_seq_one_letter_code
_entity_poly.pdbx_strand_id
1 'polypeptide(L)'
;MVATYEHRGFLRVITAPLTTRDYTPENSIVIPQPVIDKLGLDPRARIIWNDLNEFTWVGPDVRAGTDGSPLIGHLPEKLWRQVINKIVEHRVPPTRRSE
;
A
#
# COMPACT_ATOMS: atom_id res chain seq x y z
N MET A 1 -2.99 0.54 2.75
CA MET A 1 -2.61 1.92 3.15
C MET A 1 -1.39 1.86 4.04
N VAL A 2 -0.38 2.70 3.83
CA VAL A 2 0.88 2.80 4.58
C VAL A 2 0.79 3.83 5.72
N ALA A 3 0.26 5.02 5.41
CA ALA A 3 0.06 6.08 6.38
C ALA A 3 -0.99 7.06 5.85
N THR A 4 -1.51 7.90 6.74
CA THR A 4 -2.31 9.07 6.39
C THR A 4 -1.82 10.30 7.13
N TYR A 5 -2.06 11.47 6.56
CA TYR A 5 -1.80 12.74 7.21
C TYR A 5 -2.69 13.83 6.60
N GLU A 6 -2.94 14.91 7.34
CA GLU A 6 -3.67 16.06 6.79
C GLU A 6 -2.71 17.03 6.09
N HIS A 7 -3.09 17.50 4.90
CA HIS A 7 -2.38 18.54 4.17
C HIS A 7 -3.35 19.51 3.50
N ARG A 8 -3.25 20.80 3.85
CA ARG A 8 -4.09 21.88 3.28
C ARG A 8 -5.60 21.59 3.36
N GLY A 9 -6.05 21.00 4.45
CA GLY A 9 -7.46 20.66 4.68
C GLY A 9 -7.94 19.37 4.02
N PHE A 10 -7.04 18.61 3.38
CA PHE A 10 -7.37 17.31 2.77
C PHE A 10 -6.62 16.18 3.47
N LEU A 11 -7.28 15.03 3.59
CA LEU A 11 -6.61 13.80 3.98
C LEU A 11 -5.73 13.32 2.83
N ARG A 12 -4.45 13.07 3.10
CA ARG A 12 -3.51 12.45 2.18
C ARG A 12 -3.29 11.00 2.59
N VAL A 13 -3.20 10.13 1.60
CA VAL A 13 -3.01 8.69 1.80
C VAL A 13 -1.73 8.27 1.10
N ILE A 14 -0.84 7.62 1.84
CA ILE A 14 0.36 6.98 1.31
C ILE A 14 0.08 5.49 1.14
N THR A 15 0.41 4.94 -0.02
CA THR A 15 0.20 3.52 -0.36
C THR A 15 1.47 2.88 -0.91
N ALA A 16 1.60 1.58 -0.67
CA ALA A 16 2.53 0.71 -1.37
C ALA A 16 1.71 -0.14 -2.34
N PRO A 17 2.08 -0.23 -3.64
CA PRO A 17 1.30 -0.94 -4.62
C PRO A 17 1.40 -2.46 -4.45
N LEU A 18 0.33 -3.13 -4.85
CA LEU A 18 0.28 -4.58 -5.05
C LEU A 18 0.37 -4.85 -6.54
N THR A 19 1.19 -5.81 -6.95
CA THR A 19 1.33 -6.15 -8.37
C THR A 19 1.64 -7.63 -8.58
N THR A 20 1.19 -8.16 -9.71
CA THR A 20 1.53 -9.50 -10.22
C THR A 20 2.65 -9.47 -11.26
N ARG A 21 3.13 -8.27 -11.63
CA ARG A 21 4.25 -8.12 -12.55
C ARG A 21 5.53 -8.57 -11.88
N ASP A 22 6.46 -9.07 -12.69
CA ASP A 22 7.81 -9.40 -12.20
C ASP A 22 8.50 -8.11 -11.74
N TYR A 23 8.74 -8.05 -10.44
CA TYR A 23 9.58 -7.05 -9.79
C TYR A 23 10.78 -7.76 -9.19
N THR A 24 11.90 -7.04 -9.13
CA THR A 24 13.12 -7.55 -8.51
C THR A 24 12.83 -8.05 -7.09
N PRO A 25 13.23 -9.28 -6.72
CA PRO A 25 12.94 -9.85 -5.39
C PRO A 25 13.35 -8.95 -4.23
N GLU A 26 14.44 -8.19 -4.37
CA GLU A 26 14.90 -7.25 -3.34
C GLU A 26 13.89 -6.14 -3.02
N ASN A 27 13.11 -5.71 -4.02
CA ASN A 27 12.18 -4.57 -3.95
C ASN A 27 10.73 -4.98 -3.67
N SER A 28 10.50 -6.27 -3.41
CA SER A 28 9.16 -6.81 -3.17
C SER A 28 9.08 -7.64 -1.90
N ILE A 29 7.88 -7.76 -1.35
CA ILE A 29 7.56 -8.68 -0.25
C ILE A 29 6.51 -9.67 -0.75
N VAL A 30 6.78 -10.96 -0.53
CA VAL A 30 5.83 -12.05 -0.77
C VAL A 30 4.67 -11.93 0.22
N ILE A 31 3.46 -11.98 -0.29
CA ILE A 31 2.25 -12.01 0.53
C ILE A 31 2.00 -13.47 0.93
N PRO A 32 1.86 -13.80 2.23
CA PRO A 32 1.56 -15.18 2.66
C PRO A 32 0.25 -15.69 2.05
N GLN A 33 0.21 -16.96 1.64
CA GLN A 33 -0.97 -17.55 0.99
C GLN A 33 -2.29 -17.35 1.75
N PRO A 34 -2.37 -17.48 3.10
CA PRO A 34 -3.61 -17.22 3.82
C PRO A 34 -4.14 -15.78 3.68
N VAL A 35 -3.24 -14.82 3.44
CA VAL A 35 -3.60 -13.41 3.19
C VAL A 35 -4.09 -13.23 1.76
N ILE A 36 -3.44 -13.90 0.79
CA ILE A 36 -3.90 -13.95 -0.60
C ILE A 36 -5.34 -14.47 -0.66
N ASP A 37 -5.59 -15.63 -0.04
CA ASP A 37 -6.90 -16.28 -0.08
C ASP A 37 -7.97 -15.42 0.59
N LYS A 38 -7.66 -14.86 1.77
CA LYS A 38 -8.59 -14.01 2.52
C LYS A 38 -8.97 -12.73 1.77
N LEU A 39 -8.02 -12.15 1.02
CA LEU A 39 -8.22 -10.89 0.29
C LEU A 39 -8.60 -11.10 -1.19
N GLY A 40 -8.72 -12.36 -1.66
CA GLY A 40 -9.05 -12.68 -3.04
C GLY A 40 -8.01 -12.18 -4.06
N LEU A 41 -6.73 -12.16 -3.68
CA LEU A 41 -5.63 -11.69 -4.54
C LEU A 41 -5.14 -12.79 -5.49
N ASP A 42 -4.43 -12.41 -6.55
CA ASP A 42 -3.67 -13.37 -7.37
C ASP A 42 -2.50 -13.94 -6.54
N PRO A 43 -2.22 -15.26 -6.55
CA PRO A 43 -1.11 -15.87 -5.81
C PRO A 43 0.29 -15.32 -6.13
N ARG A 44 0.45 -14.69 -7.30
CA ARG A 44 1.69 -14.02 -7.71
C ARG A 44 1.80 -12.59 -7.17
N ALA A 45 0.76 -12.08 -6.51
CA ALA A 45 0.75 -10.72 -6.01
C ALA A 45 1.84 -10.49 -4.96
N ARG A 46 2.54 -9.38 -5.11
CA ARG A 46 3.58 -8.93 -4.20
C ARG A 46 3.36 -7.48 -3.78
N ILE A 47 3.81 -7.13 -2.59
CA ILE A 47 3.86 -5.74 -2.12
C ILE A 47 5.17 -5.13 -2.60
N ILE A 48 5.13 -4.00 -3.31
CA ILE A 48 6.32 -3.25 -3.71
C ILE A 48 6.56 -2.14 -2.70
N TRP A 49 7.59 -2.28 -1.86
CA TRP A 49 7.79 -1.41 -0.71
C TRP A 49 8.57 -0.13 -1.05
N ASN A 50 9.27 -0.11 -2.20
CA ASN A 50 10.11 1.01 -2.63
C ASN A 50 9.44 1.97 -3.64
N ASP A 51 8.19 1.71 -4.02
CA ASP A 51 7.40 2.55 -4.94
C ASP A 51 6.17 3.13 -4.22
N LEU A 52 6.43 3.99 -3.24
CA LEU A 52 5.37 4.61 -2.47
C LEU A 52 4.65 5.68 -3.29
N ASN A 53 3.32 5.68 -3.22
CA ASN A 53 2.48 6.66 -3.91
C ASN A 53 1.66 7.47 -2.90
N GLU A 54 1.53 8.77 -3.14
CA GLU A 54 0.73 9.68 -2.32
C GLU A 54 -0.43 10.25 -3.12
N PHE A 55 -1.64 10.14 -2.57
CA PHE A 55 -2.89 10.57 -3.20
C PHE A 55 -3.71 11.48 -2.28
N THR A 56 -4.58 12.31 -2.87
CA THR A 56 -5.66 13.00 -2.15
C THR A 56 -6.78 12.03 -1.85
N TRP A 57 -7.31 12.07 -0.64
CA TRP A 57 -8.53 11.37 -0.26
C TRP A 57 -9.72 12.34 -0.12
N VAL A 58 -10.90 12.04 -0.67
CA VAL A 58 -11.22 10.98 -1.65
C VAL A 58 -10.84 11.48 -3.05
N GLY A 59 -10.37 10.58 -3.94
CA GLY A 59 -9.97 10.94 -5.30
C GLY A 59 -10.29 9.85 -6.33
N PRO A 60 -10.05 10.13 -7.63
CA PRO A 60 -10.33 9.17 -8.70
C PRO A 60 -9.50 7.88 -8.55
N ASP A 61 -8.25 8.01 -8.10
CA ASP A 61 -7.29 6.91 -7.88
C ASP A 61 -7.46 6.19 -6.54
N VAL A 62 -8.01 6.87 -5.52
CA VAL A 62 -8.21 6.31 -4.19
C VAL A 62 -9.64 6.59 -3.75
N ARG A 63 -10.47 5.54 -3.82
CA ARG A 63 -11.91 5.61 -3.63
C ARG A 63 -12.33 5.13 -2.24
N ALA A 64 -13.45 5.65 -1.77
CA ALA A 64 -14.15 5.15 -0.61
C ALA A 64 -14.50 3.66 -0.76
N GLY A 65 -14.22 2.87 0.27
CA GLY A 65 -14.83 1.56 0.47
C GLY A 65 -16.34 1.68 0.70
N THR A 66 -17.02 0.55 0.80
CA THR A 66 -18.48 0.50 1.00
C THR A 66 -18.93 1.14 2.31
N ASP A 67 -18.04 1.25 3.29
CA ASP A 67 -18.24 1.89 4.59
C ASP A 67 -17.77 3.36 4.64
N GLY A 68 -17.32 3.91 3.50
CA GLY A 68 -16.76 5.27 3.44
C GLY A 68 -15.29 5.38 3.85
N SER A 69 -14.63 4.28 4.22
CA SER A 69 -13.22 4.27 4.68
C SER A 69 -12.24 3.97 3.54
N PRO A 70 -10.94 4.31 3.68
CA PRO A 70 -9.88 3.92 2.73
C PRO A 70 -9.45 2.45 2.86
N LEU A 71 -10.15 1.64 3.65
CA LEU A 71 -9.74 0.30 4.03
C LEU A 71 -10.53 -0.75 3.24
N ILE A 72 -9.84 -1.48 2.37
CA ILE A 72 -10.40 -2.61 1.63
C ILE A 72 -10.15 -3.95 2.37
N GLY A 73 -9.25 -3.94 3.36
CA GLY A 73 -8.94 -5.09 4.21
C GLY A 73 -7.75 -4.85 5.13
N HIS A 74 -7.50 -5.78 6.05
CA HIS A 74 -6.40 -5.70 7.01
C HIS A 74 -5.27 -6.68 6.66
N LEU A 75 -4.05 -6.18 6.57
CA LEU A 75 -2.85 -7.01 6.54
C LEU A 75 -2.53 -7.51 7.95
N PRO A 76 -2.02 -8.75 8.13
CA PRO A 76 -1.52 -9.18 9.42
C PRO A 76 -0.40 -8.26 9.91
N GLU A 77 -0.39 -7.98 11.22
CA GLU A 77 0.57 -7.05 11.82
C GLU A 77 2.03 -7.38 11.49
N LYS A 78 2.39 -8.67 11.48
CA LYS A 78 3.74 -9.12 11.13
C LYS A 78 4.13 -8.75 9.70
N LEU A 79 3.22 -8.89 8.74
CA LEU A 79 3.46 -8.52 7.35
C LEU A 79 3.54 -7.00 7.22
N TRP A 80 2.64 -6.29 7.89
CA TRP A 80 2.65 -4.85 7.94
C TRP A 80 3.97 -4.28 8.46
N ARG A 81 4.45 -4.78 9.61
CA ARG A 81 5.73 -4.34 10.19
C ARG A 81 6.91 -4.59 9.25
N GLN A 82 6.92 -5.69 8.50
CA GLN A 82 7.96 -5.94 7.50
C GLN A 82 7.99 -4.86 6.41
N VAL A 83 6.81 -4.45 5.93
CA VAL A 83 6.69 -3.37 4.93
C VAL A 83 7.22 -2.06 5.51
N ILE A 84 6.76 -1.67 6.71
CA ILE A 84 7.17 -0.42 7.36
C ILE A 84 8.67 -0.41 7.66
N ASN A 85 9.22 -1.50 8.17
CA ASN A 85 10.65 -1.59 8.47
C ASN A 85 11.49 -1.34 7.22
N LYS A 86 11.16 -1.99 6.09
CA LYS A 86 11.89 -1.75 4.83
C LYS A 86 11.81 -0.30 4.38
N ILE A 87 10.62 0.31 4.42
CA ILE A 87 10.40 1.72 4.04
C ILE A 87 11.27 2.65 4.90
N VAL A 88 11.27 2.45 6.22
CA VAL A 88 12.01 3.30 7.17
C VAL A 88 13.52 3.09 7.05
N GLU A 89 13.98 1.83 6.99
CA GLU A 89 15.39 1.47 6.83
C GLU A 89 16.00 2.10 5.58
N HIS A 90 15.27 2.11 4.46
CA HIS A 90 15.73 2.62 3.18
C HIS A 90 15.32 4.07 2.92
N ARG A 91 14.62 4.72 3.86
CA ARG A 91 14.13 6.10 3.76
C ARG A 91 13.38 6.38 2.45
N VAL A 92 12.50 5.46 2.05
CA VAL A 92 11.78 5.56 0.76
C VAL A 92 10.84 6.77 0.78
N PRO A 93 11.05 7.77 -0.11
CA PRO A 93 10.13 8.89 -0.20
C PRO A 93 8.86 8.50 -0.98
N PRO A 94 7.67 9.00 -0.60
CA PRO A 94 6.48 8.84 -1.41
C PRO A 94 6.54 9.72 -2.67
N THR A 95 6.19 9.15 -3.81
CA THR A 95 5.97 9.87 -5.05
C THR A 95 4.59 10.50 -5.02
N ARG A 96 4.54 11.83 -5.16
CA ARG A 96 3.26 12.53 -5.30
C ARG A 96 2.67 12.22 -6.67
N ARG A 97 1.53 11.55 -6.67
CA ARG A 97 0.69 11.41 -7.87
C ARG A 97 -0.35 12.51 -7.77
N SER A 98 -0.07 13.62 -8.45
CA SER A 98 -1.07 14.66 -8.73
C SER A 98 -1.67 14.37 -10.10
N GLU A 99 -3.00 14.53 -10.20
CA GLU A 99 -3.63 14.80 -11.49
C GLU A 99 -2.99 16.00 -12.19
#